data_AF-A0A5Q4VIK1-F1
#
_entry.id   AF-A0A5Q4VIK1-F1
#
_cell.length_a   1.000
_cell.length_b   1.000
_cell.length_c   1.000
_cell.angle_alpha   90.00
_cell.angle_beta   90.00
_cell.angle_gamma   90.00
#
_symmetry.space_group_name_H-M   'P 1'
#
loop_
_entity.id
_entity.type
_entity.pdbx_description
1 polymer ?
#
loop_
_entity_poly.entity_id
_entity_poly.type
_entity_poly.pdbx_seq_one_letter_code
_entity_poly.pdbx_strand_id
1 'polypeptide(L)' 'MTDSVTHEKTGLLVDERSPEQLAGAIVRLSKDTALAEILADNALLKVNETFTRKASAQKFSCLFESLAEKK' A
#
# COMPACT_ATOMS: atom_id res chain seq x y z
N MET A 1 -11.21 -4.37 -2.16
CA MET A 1 -9.75 -4.16 -2.28
C MET A 1 -9.35 -3.01 -1.35
N THR A 2 -9.26 -3.27 -0.05
CA THR A 2 -8.83 -2.30 0.97
C THR A 2 -7.37 -2.49 1.39
N ASP A 3 -6.72 -3.56 0.93
CA ASP A 3 -5.36 -3.94 1.35
C ASP A 3 -4.24 -3.19 0.61
N SER A 4 -4.54 -2.48 -0.48
CA SER A 4 -3.51 -1.77 -1.27
C SER A 4 -2.94 -0.57 -0.51
N VAL A 5 -3.78 0.12 0.29
CA VAL A 5 -3.39 1.28 1.09
C VAL A 5 -3.59 0.98 2.57
N THR A 6 -2.54 1.12 3.36
CA THR A 6 -2.55 1.04 4.81
C THR A 6 -2.57 2.44 5.40
N HIS A 7 -3.61 2.75 6.18
CA HIS A 7 -3.84 4.05 6.80
C HIS A 7 -2.63 4.54 7.59
N GLU A 8 -2.28 5.81 7.43
CA GLU A 8 -1.13 6.52 8.04
C GLU A 8 0.25 5.88 7.82
N LYS A 9 0.35 4.82 7.00
CA LYS A 9 1.61 4.17 6.67
C LYS A 9 1.99 4.35 5.20
N THR A 10 1.03 4.16 4.30
CA THR A 10 1.23 4.22 2.84
C THR A 10 0.24 5.15 2.15
N GLY A 11 -0.60 5.81 2.94
CA GLY A 11 -1.62 6.74 2.48
C GLY A 11 -2.61 7.06 3.60
N LEU A 12 -3.53 7.97 3.32
CA LEU A 12 -4.64 8.28 4.21
C LEU A 12 -5.91 7.61 3.66
N LEU A 13 -6.68 7.00 4.55
CA LEU A 13 -7.97 6.40 4.24
C LEU A 13 -9.00 7.42 4.70
N VAL A 14 -10.01 7.65 3.88
CA VAL A 14 -11.10 8.58 4.15
C VAL A 14 -12.42 7.85 3.90
N ASP A 15 -13.46 8.26 4.59
CA ASP A 15 -14.81 7.77 4.32
C ASP A 15 -15.27 8.23 2.92
N GLU A 16 -15.78 7.30 2.11
CA GLU A 16 -16.22 7.56 0.74
C GLU A 16 -17.36 8.59 0.65
N ARG A 17 -18.15 8.75 1.72
CA ARG A 17 -19.31 9.64 1.79
C ARG A 17 -19.02 10.91 2.59
N SER A 18 -17.77 11.18 2.96
CA SER A 18 -17.38 12.41 3.64
C SER A 18 -16.40 13.24 2.81
N PRO A 19 -16.90 14.22 2.03
CA PRO A 19 -16.04 15.18 1.34
C PRO A 19 -15.20 16.01 2.31
N GLU A 20 -15.65 16.21 3.55
CA GLU A 20 -14.92 16.93 4.59
C GLU A 20 -13.64 16.18 5.00
N GLN A 21 -13.72 14.85 5.17
CA GLN A 21 -12.53 14.04 5.47
C GLN A 21 -11.54 14.05 4.31
N LEU A 22 -12.01 13.95 3.07
CA LEU A 22 -11.16 14.04 1.90
C LEU A 22 -10.43 15.39 1.84
N ALA A 23 -11.17 16.49 2.00
CA ALA A 23 -10.59 17.82 2.02
C ALA A 23 -9.57 17.99 3.16
N GLY A 24 -9.90 17.49 4.35
CA GLY A 24 -9.01 17.50 5.51
C GLY A 24 -7.71 16.73 5.27
N ALA A 25 -7.79 15.55 4.66
CA ALA A 25 -6.62 14.74 4.30
C ALA A 25 -5.72 15.46 3.29
N ILE A 26 -6.31 16.05 2.24
CA ILE A 26 -5.57 16.83 1.23
C ILE A 26 -4.87 18.03 1.87
N VAL A 27 -5.57 18.78 2.71
CA VAL A 27 -5.00 19.95 3.41
C VAL A 27 -3.88 19.53 4.36
N ARG A 28 -4.03 18.41 5.09
CA ARG A 28 -2.98 17.87 5.97
C ARG A 28 -1.72 17.57 5.16
N LEU A 29 -1.84 16.82 4.06
CA LEU A 29 -0.69 16.49 3.21
C LEU A 29 -0.04 17.71 2.56
N SER A 30 -0.83 18.75 2.25
CA SER A 30 -0.29 20.00 1.72
C SER A 30 0.48 20.83 2.76
N LYS A 31 0.18 20.65 4.06
CA LYS A 31 0.80 21.42 5.15
C LYS A 31 1.94 20.66 5.83
N ASP A 32 1.88 19.34 5.85
CA ASP A 32 2.85 18.46 6.48
C ASP A 32 3.61 17.68 5.38
N THR A 33 4.64 18.32 4.83
CA THR A 33 5.44 17.76 3.74
C THR A 33 6.24 16.53 4.19
N ALA A 34 6.69 16.51 5.45
CA ALA A 34 7.41 15.36 6.00
C ALA A 34 6.52 14.12 6.06
N LEU A 35 5.26 14.27 6.50
CA LEU A 35 4.29 13.18 6.42
C LEU A 35 4.05 12.75 4.97
N ALA A 36 3.88 13.69 4.04
CA ALA A 36 3.65 13.36 2.64
C ALA A 36 4.81 12.53 2.04
N GLU A 37 6.06 12.91 2.32
CA GLU A 37 7.26 12.19 1.90
C GLU A 37 7.30 10.77 2.50
N ILE A 38 7.10 10.64 3.81
CA ILE A 38 7.10 9.34 4.50
C ILE A 38 6.05 8.39 3.91
N LEU A 39 4.84 8.90 3.65
CA LEU A 39 3.77 8.08 3.07
C LEU A 39 4.11 7.66 1.63
N ALA A 40 4.71 8.56 0.85
CA ALA A 40 5.10 8.28 -0.54
C ALA A 40 6.21 7.21 -0.60
N ASP A 41 7.24 7.34 0.23
CA ASP A 41 8.35 6.39 0.29
C ASP A 41 7.86 5.00 0.70
N ASN A 42 7.04 4.92 1.75
CA ASN A 42 6.46 3.66 2.21
C ASN A 42 5.53 3.03 1.16
N ALA A 43 4.75 3.84 0.44
CA ALA A 43 3.88 3.37 -0.63
C ALA A 43 4.71 2.79 -1.78
N LEU A 44 5.79 3.46 -2.17
CA LEU A 44 6.69 3.02 -3.22
C LEU A 44 7.36 1.69 -2.86
N LEU A 45 7.87 1.56 -1.63
CA LEU A 45 8.42 0.32 -1.11
C LEU A 45 7.40 -0.83 -1.19
N LYS A 46 6.19 -0.61 -0.68
CA LYS A 46 5.10 -1.61 -0.72
C LYS A 46 4.77 -2.07 -2.14
N VAL A 47 4.70 -1.14 -3.09
CA VAL A 47 4.44 -1.45 -4.50
C VAL A 47 5.51 -2.35 -5.08
N ASN A 48 6.78 -2.00 -4.88
CA ASN A 48 7.90 -2.76 -5.42
C ASN A 48 7.98 -4.18 -4.84
N GLU A 49 7.65 -4.34 -3.55
CA GLU A 49 7.67 -5.63 -2.86
C GLU A 49 6.45 -6.52 -3.15
N THR A 50 5.26 -5.93 -3.32
CA THR A 50 4.01 -6.69 -3.27
C THR A 50 3.29 -6.76 -4.61
N PHE A 51 3.31 -5.68 -5.38
CA PHE A 51 2.43 -5.51 -6.54
C PHE A 51 3.15 -5.59 -7.89
N THR A 52 4.42 -6.00 -7.90
CA THR A 52 5.16 -6.24 -9.15
C THR A 52 4.87 -7.63 -9.72
N ARG A 53 5.02 -7.76 -11.05
CA ARG A 53 4.94 -9.06 -11.73
C ARG A 53 5.97 -10.05 -11.18
N LYS A 54 7.19 -9.55 -10.90
CA LYS A 54 8.28 -10.35 -10.32
C LYS A 54 7.90 -10.89 -8.94
N ALA A 55 7.41 -10.03 -8.04
CA ALA A 55 6.97 -10.45 -6.72
C ALA A 55 5.82 -11.46 -6.78
N SER A 56 4.88 -11.25 -7.70
CA SER A 56 3.75 -12.17 -7.90
C SER A 56 4.25 -13.54 -8.39
N ALA A 57 5.10 -13.57 -9.43
CA ALA A 57 5.67 -14.81 -9.96
C ALA A 57 6.46 -15.58 -8.91
N GLN A 58 7.28 -14.89 -8.10
CA GLN A 58 8.05 -15.51 -7.02
C GLN A 58 7.13 -16.13 -5.95
N LYS A 59 6.07 -15.42 -5.53
CA LYS A 59 5.08 -15.98 -4.59
C LYS A 59 4.39 -17.23 -5.14
N PHE A 60 4.04 -17.23 -6.43
CA PHE A 60 3.47 -18.42 -7.08
C PHE A 60 4.46 -19.57 -7.14
N SER A 61 5.71 -19.33 -7.55
CA SER A 61 6.76 -20.37 -7.56
C SER A 61 6.93 -21.00 -6.18
N CYS A 62 7.12 -20.19 -5.13
CA CYS A 62 7.27 -20.69 -3.77
C CYS A 62 6.04 -21.48 -3.29
N LEU A 63 4.82 -21.04 -3.67
CA LEU A 63 3.61 -21.77 -3.33
C LEU A 63 3.61 -23.16 -3.98
N PHE A 64 3.89 -23.25 -5.28
CA PHE A 64 3.92 -24.54 -5.98
C PHE A 64 5.04 -25.46 -5.49
N GLU A 65 6.23 -24.93 -5.20
CA GLU A 65 7.34 -25.66 -4.59
C GLU A 65 6.92 -26.26 -3.23
N SER A 66 6.30 -25.46 -2.36
CA SER A 66 5.87 -25.91 -1.03
C SER A 66 4.80 -27.03 -1.08
N LEU A 67 3.98 -27.04 -2.13
CA LEU A 67 2.98 -28.08 -2.37
C LEU A 67 3.60 -29.34 -2.97
N ALA A 68 4.66 -29.20 -3.76
CA ALA A 68 5.39 -30.32 -4.34
C ALA A 68 6.24 -31.07 -3.30
N GLU A 69 6.84 -30.36 -2.34
CA GLU A 69 7.64 -30.93 -1.24
C GLU A 69 6.81 -31.60 -0.13
N LYS A 70 5.50 -31.33 -0.07
CA LYS A 70 4.57 -31.93 0.89
C LYS A 70 3.99 -33.28 0.44
N LYS A 71 4.56 -33.91 -0.59
CA LYS A 71 4.22 -35.25 -1.07
C LYS A 71 5.30 -36.25 -0.66
#